data_AF-A0A800DBQ1-F1
#
_entry.id   AF-A0A800DBQ1-F1
#
_cell.length_a   1.000
_cell.length_b   1.000
_cell.length_c   1.000
_cell.angle_alpha   90.00
_cell.angle_beta   90.00
_cell.angle_gamma   90.00
#
_symmetry.space_group_name_H-M   'P 1'
#
loop_
_entity.id
_entity.type
_entity.pdbx_description
1 polymer ?
#
loop_
_entity_poly.entity_id
_entity_poly.type
_entity_poly.pdbx_seq_one_letter_code
_entity_poly.pdbx_strand_id
1 'polypeptide(L)'
;MSSTHTHTRKKNKRNEDLLKTFFKHTIACTAGGLLGTAIALSFMVGLLYANTSNTLTSEDFSGTSLLVIIFILSFSANLSAVYFLLKADKEKYIYTKHTLQAAFYLNIFLFITALPFYLLSSTQSFTLTIIGIHLFLSASGSALFAEIFAGVKYAVSGVIGVSISQILLILIYIGIGAPSSNTMVTVLFTPFIWMILPMVIFGTERIYFAINSKIFK
;
A
#
# COMPACT_ATOMS: atom_id res chain seq x y z
N MET A 1 -42.68 -26.40 -8.46
CA MET A 1 -42.23 -25.09 -9.01
C MET A 1 -41.71 -24.11 -7.92
N SER A 2 -41.00 -24.57 -6.88
CA SER A 2 -40.55 -23.72 -5.73
C SER A 2 -39.01 -23.51 -5.66
N SER A 3 -38.22 -24.16 -6.52
CA SER A 3 -36.75 -24.15 -6.43
C SER A 3 -36.07 -22.92 -7.04
N THR A 4 -36.75 -22.17 -7.92
CA THR A 4 -36.17 -21.03 -8.64
C THR A 4 -36.01 -19.78 -7.77
N HIS A 5 -36.90 -19.55 -6.80
CA HIS A 5 -36.83 -18.40 -5.89
C HIS A 5 -35.76 -18.55 -4.78
N THR A 6 -35.45 -19.77 -4.35
CA THR A 6 -34.42 -20.02 -3.33
C THR A 6 -33.01 -19.89 -3.90
N HIS A 7 -32.81 -20.28 -5.17
CA HIS A 7 -31.52 -20.11 -5.86
C HIS A 7 -31.18 -18.64 -6.15
N THR A 8 -32.16 -17.84 -6.58
CA THR A 8 -31.98 -16.39 -6.83
C THR A 8 -31.67 -15.64 -5.53
N ARG A 9 -32.35 -15.96 -4.43
CA ARG A 9 -32.11 -15.33 -3.12
C ARG A 9 -30.72 -15.66 -2.55
N LYS A 10 -30.24 -16.90 -2.69
CA LYS A 10 -28.87 -17.29 -2.29
C LYS A 10 -27.79 -16.60 -3.13
N LYS A 11 -28.02 -16.42 -4.44
CA LYS A 11 -27.08 -15.74 -5.35
C LYS A 11 -26.97 -14.24 -5.03
N ASN A 12 -28.09 -13.56 -4.75
CA ASN A 12 -28.09 -12.14 -4.38
C ASN A 12 -27.37 -11.90 -3.05
N LYS A 13 -27.65 -12.71 -2.02
CA LYS A 13 -26.98 -12.56 -0.71
C LYS A 13 -25.46 -12.73 -0.81
N ARG A 14 -25.00 -13.71 -1.60
CA ARG A 14 -23.57 -13.92 -1.86
C ARG A 14 -22.93 -12.71 -2.55
N ASN A 15 -23.60 -12.10 -3.52
CA ASN A 15 -23.08 -10.92 -4.22
C ASN A 15 -23.01 -9.69 -3.30
N GLU A 16 -24.00 -9.49 -2.43
CA GLU A 16 -23.99 -8.42 -1.43
C GLU A 16 -22.85 -8.59 -0.41
N ASP A 17 -22.62 -9.81 0.08
CA ASP A 17 -21.55 -10.09 1.03
C ASP A 17 -20.17 -9.84 0.38
N LEU A 18 -20.00 -10.21 -0.89
CA LEU A 18 -18.78 -9.93 -1.66
C LEU A 18 -18.53 -8.43 -1.83
N LEU A 19 -19.57 -7.67 -2.19
CA LEU A 19 -19.47 -6.22 -2.35
C LEU A 19 -19.08 -5.55 -1.04
N LYS A 20 -19.65 -6.00 0.08
CA LYS A 20 -19.31 -5.51 1.42
C LYS A 20 -17.84 -5.79 1.76
N THR A 21 -17.32 -6.98 1.48
CA THR A 21 -15.91 -7.31 1.72
C THR A 21 -14.98 -6.45 0.86
N PHE A 22 -15.30 -6.25 -0.42
CA PHE A 22 -14.56 -5.35 -1.31
C PHE A 22 -14.44 -3.94 -0.76
N PHE A 23 -15.58 -3.33 -0.38
CA PHE A 23 -15.59 -1.98 0.18
C PHE A 23 -14.85 -1.90 1.50
N LYS A 24 -15.01 -2.90 2.39
CA LYS A 24 -14.28 -2.97 3.66
C LYS A 24 -12.77 -2.98 3.44
N HIS A 25 -12.27 -3.80 2.52
CA HIS A 25 -10.83 -3.87 2.22
C HIS A 25 -10.31 -2.55 1.65
N THR A 26 -11.02 -1.99 0.68
CA THR A 26 -10.63 -0.74 0.01
C THR A 26 -10.59 0.41 1.02
N ILE A 27 -11.63 0.57 1.85
CA ILE A 27 -11.70 1.61 2.88
C ILE A 27 -10.60 1.40 3.93
N ALA A 28 -10.38 0.16 4.39
CA ALA A 28 -9.36 -0.16 5.38
C ALA A 28 -7.95 0.22 4.93
N CYS A 29 -7.55 -0.21 3.73
CA CYS A 29 -6.23 0.13 3.19
C CYS A 29 -6.09 1.63 2.90
N THR A 30 -7.14 2.26 2.34
CA THR A 30 -7.13 3.70 2.07
C THR A 30 -7.00 4.51 3.36
N ALA A 31 -7.71 4.12 4.42
CA ALA A 31 -7.62 4.74 5.74
C ALA A 31 -6.20 4.63 6.33
N GLY A 32 -5.52 3.49 6.15
CA GLY A 32 -4.12 3.33 6.53
C GLY A 32 -3.18 4.24 5.74
N GLY A 33 -3.33 4.27 4.42
CA GLY A 33 -2.57 5.18 3.55
C GLY A 33 -2.77 6.66 3.93
N LEU A 34 -4.01 7.07 4.22
CA LEU A 34 -4.33 8.42 4.70
C LEU A 34 -3.71 8.71 6.06
N LEU A 35 -3.77 7.77 7.00
CA LEU A 35 -3.19 7.93 8.33
C LEU A 35 -1.67 8.11 8.26
N GLY A 36 -0.97 7.28 7.49
CA GLY A 36 0.47 7.44 7.30
C GLY A 36 0.84 8.75 6.60
N THR A 37 0.03 9.18 5.63
CA THR A 37 0.20 10.47 4.96
C THR A 37 0.00 11.64 5.92
N ALA A 38 -1.01 11.58 6.79
CA ALA A 38 -1.25 12.59 7.81
C ALA A 38 -0.10 12.69 8.82
N ILE A 39 0.46 11.55 9.23
CA ILE A 39 1.66 11.52 10.10
C ILE A 39 2.86 12.15 9.39
N ALA A 40 3.11 11.81 8.13
CA ALA A 40 4.21 12.40 7.38
C ALA A 40 4.05 13.93 7.22
N LEU A 41 2.83 14.39 6.92
CA LEU A 41 2.52 15.81 6.79
C LEU A 41 2.69 16.56 8.10
N SER A 42 2.32 15.98 9.24
CA SER A 42 2.53 16.65 10.54
C SER A 42 4.02 16.81 10.85
N PHE A 43 4.85 15.82 10.51
CA PHE A 43 6.30 15.93 10.58
C PHE A 43 6.86 17.00 9.64
N MET A 44 6.37 17.08 8.39
CA MET A 44 6.78 18.12 7.45
C MET A 44 6.43 19.53 7.97
N VAL A 45 5.21 19.73 8.49
CA VAL A 45 4.79 21.00 9.07
C VAL A 45 5.62 21.35 10.31
N GLY A 46 5.92 20.37 11.16
CA GLY A 46 6.79 20.56 12.33
C GLY A 46 8.20 21.00 11.94
N LEU A 47 8.79 20.40 10.90
CA LEU A 47 10.08 20.79 10.36
C LEU A 47 10.06 22.20 9.76
N LEU A 48 9.01 22.54 9.01
CA LEU A 48 8.83 23.89 8.46
C LEU A 48 8.75 24.95 9.59
N TYR A 49 8.03 24.65 10.67
CA TYR A 49 7.91 25.54 11.82
C TYR A 49 9.23 25.70 12.59
N ALA A 50 10.00 24.62 12.75
CA ALA A 50 11.32 24.65 13.35
C ALA A 50 12.34 25.46 12.51
N ASN A 51 12.18 25.45 11.18
CA ASN A 51 13.02 26.24 10.27
C ASN A 51 12.66 27.73 10.25
N THR A 52 11.42 28.11 10.62
CA THR A 52 11.06 29.52 10.77
C THR A 52 11.58 30.16 12.06
N SER A 53 11.96 29.37 13.06
CA SER A 53 12.41 29.85 14.38
C SER A 53 13.92 29.84 14.58
N ASN A 54 14.69 29.21 13.69
CA ASN A 54 16.16 29.18 13.71
C ASN A 54 16.71 29.53 12.32
N THR A 55 17.79 30.32 12.27
CA THR A 55 18.60 30.63 11.09
C THR A 55 19.26 29.36 10.52
N LEU A 56 18.45 28.50 9.92
CA LEU A 56 18.86 27.38 9.09
C LEU A 56 18.53 27.77 7.65
N THR A 57 19.57 27.88 6.85
CA THR A 57 19.52 28.24 5.43
C THR A 57 18.63 27.28 4.64
N SER A 58 18.15 27.69 3.47
CA SER A 58 17.32 26.84 2.58
C SER A 58 17.96 25.52 2.14
N GLU A 59 19.23 25.28 2.47
CA GLU A 59 19.94 24.00 2.32
C GLU A 59 19.60 22.98 3.42
N ASP A 60 18.89 23.38 4.49
CA ASP A 60 18.61 22.57 5.68
C ASP A 60 17.37 21.65 5.55
N PHE A 61 16.66 21.68 4.42
CA PHE A 61 16.02 20.47 3.91
C PHE A 61 17.08 19.52 3.35
N SER A 62 18.03 19.14 4.22
CA SER A 62 19.06 18.16 3.90
C SER A 62 18.41 16.87 3.42
N GLY A 63 19.08 16.12 2.54
CA GLY A 63 18.60 14.81 2.10
C GLY A 63 18.24 13.87 3.26
N THR A 64 18.86 14.09 4.43
CA THR A 64 18.58 13.39 5.69
C THR A 64 17.19 13.67 6.27
N SER A 65 16.72 14.92 6.29
CA SER A 65 15.38 15.24 6.83
C SER A 65 14.27 14.68 5.94
N LEU A 66 14.46 14.79 4.62
CA LEU A 66 13.60 14.15 3.62
C LEU A 66 13.53 12.63 3.79
N LEU A 67 14.68 12.01 4.03
CA LEU A 67 14.81 10.57 4.25
C LEU A 67 14.05 10.10 5.48
N VAL A 68 14.10 10.86 6.58
CA VAL A 68 13.33 10.57 7.80
C VAL A 68 11.83 10.69 7.55
N ILE A 69 11.38 11.74 6.84
CA ILE A 69 9.97 11.92 6.48
C ILE A 69 9.47 10.73 5.64
N ILE A 70 10.23 10.32 4.62
CA ILE A 70 9.84 9.22 3.73
C ILE A 70 9.83 7.89 4.48
N PHE A 71 10.78 7.67 5.38
CA PHE A 71 10.75 6.48 6.24
C PHE A 71 9.49 6.46 7.10
N ILE A 72 9.20 7.55 7.81
CA ILE A 72 8.01 7.66 8.66
C ILE A 72 6.74 7.45 7.83
N LEU A 73 6.65 8.09 6.65
CA LEU A 73 5.54 7.95 5.72
C LEU A 73 5.34 6.50 5.30
N SER A 74 6.37 5.88 4.73
CA SER A 74 6.36 4.49 4.26
C SER A 74 5.97 3.55 5.40
N PHE A 75 6.69 3.66 6.51
CA PHE A 75 6.53 2.81 7.68
C PHE A 75 5.11 2.91 8.27
N SER A 76 4.64 4.12 8.54
CA SER A 76 3.34 4.34 9.17
C SER A 76 2.18 4.02 8.23
N ALA A 77 2.26 4.38 6.94
CA ALA A 77 1.23 4.06 5.95
C ALA A 77 1.11 2.55 5.77
N ASN A 78 2.24 1.86 5.60
CA ASN A 78 2.23 0.43 5.32
C ASN A 78 1.77 -0.39 6.52
N LEU A 79 2.27 -0.06 7.72
CA LEU A 79 1.88 -0.78 8.93
C LEU A 79 0.41 -0.57 9.29
N SER A 80 -0.09 0.66 9.15
CA SER A 80 -1.51 0.97 9.42
C SER A 80 -2.45 0.39 8.37
N ALA A 81 -2.08 0.41 7.08
CA ALA A 81 -2.89 -0.18 6.02
C ALA A 81 -2.99 -1.70 6.16
N VAL A 82 -1.87 -2.37 6.43
CA VAL A 82 -1.86 -3.81 6.75
C VAL A 82 -2.70 -4.06 8.01
N TYR A 83 -2.51 -3.29 9.08
CA TYR A 83 -3.29 -3.45 10.31
C TYR A 83 -4.81 -3.35 10.07
N PHE A 84 -5.27 -2.34 9.33
CA PHE A 84 -6.69 -2.19 9.03
C PHE A 84 -7.21 -3.29 8.10
N LEU A 85 -6.42 -3.73 7.12
CA LEU A 85 -6.77 -4.86 6.25
C LEU A 85 -6.99 -6.13 7.07
N LEU A 86 -6.07 -6.44 7.99
CA LEU A 86 -6.16 -7.59 8.89
C LEU A 86 -7.42 -7.53 9.79
N LYS A 87 -7.83 -6.32 10.19
CA LYS A 87 -9.07 -6.12 10.98
C LYS A 87 -10.34 -6.22 10.14
N ALA A 88 -10.28 -5.86 8.86
CA ALA A 88 -11.41 -5.88 7.96
C ALA A 88 -11.87 -7.30 7.61
N ASP A 89 -10.93 -8.26 7.54
CA ASP A 89 -11.20 -9.67 7.23
C ASP A 89 -10.35 -10.62 8.08
N LYS A 90 -10.76 -10.76 9.34
CA LYS A 90 -10.11 -11.65 10.31
C LYS A 90 -10.18 -13.12 9.93
N GLU A 91 -11.15 -13.51 9.10
CA GLU A 91 -11.32 -14.89 8.66
C GLU A 91 -10.23 -15.26 7.64
N LYS A 92 -9.91 -14.33 6.73
CA LYS A 92 -8.81 -14.50 5.78
C LYS A 92 -7.44 -14.39 6.46
N TYR A 93 -7.23 -13.41 7.33
CA TYR A 93 -5.90 -13.09 7.86
C TYR A 93 -5.67 -13.55 9.31
N ILE A 94 -5.57 -14.86 9.49
CA ILE A 94 -5.44 -15.51 10.81
C ILE A 94 -4.11 -15.14 11.50
N TYR A 95 -3.01 -15.06 10.75
CA TYR A 95 -1.66 -14.83 11.30
C TYR A 95 -1.30 -13.34 11.46
N THR A 96 -2.22 -12.54 12.01
CA THR A 96 -2.12 -11.07 12.13
C THR A 96 -0.75 -10.59 12.65
N LYS A 97 -0.26 -11.17 13.75
CA LYS A 97 1.01 -10.75 14.37
C LYS A 97 2.22 -10.99 13.47
N HIS A 98 2.27 -12.15 12.81
CA HIS A 98 3.36 -12.50 11.90
C HIS A 98 3.36 -11.62 10.65
N THR A 99 2.17 -11.32 10.11
CA THR A 99 2.04 -10.39 8.98
C THR A 99 2.54 -8.99 9.33
N LEU A 100 2.15 -8.45 10.49
CA LEU A 100 2.61 -7.13 10.94
C LEU A 100 4.12 -7.09 11.19
N GLN A 101 4.68 -8.14 11.80
CA GLN A 101 6.13 -8.26 12.00
C GLN A 101 6.88 -8.33 10.66
N ALA A 102 6.38 -9.11 9.70
CA ALA A 102 6.99 -9.21 8.37
C ALA A 102 6.95 -7.86 7.63
N ALA A 103 5.82 -7.16 7.66
CA ALA A 103 5.70 -5.81 7.10
C ALA A 103 6.66 -4.82 7.79
N PHE A 104 6.76 -4.87 9.12
CA PHE A 104 7.70 -4.05 9.89
C PHE A 104 9.16 -4.31 9.48
N TYR A 105 9.60 -5.57 9.47
CA TYR A 105 10.98 -5.92 9.10
C TYR A 105 11.29 -5.58 7.64
N LEU A 106 10.35 -5.76 6.73
CA LEU A 106 10.50 -5.36 5.33
C LEU A 106 10.75 -3.87 5.18
N ASN A 107 9.96 -3.03 5.87
CA ASN A 107 10.11 -1.57 5.79
C ASN A 107 11.49 -1.12 6.30
N ILE A 108 11.98 -1.73 7.40
CA ILE A 108 13.33 -1.47 7.92
C ILE A 108 14.40 -1.93 6.92
N PHE A 109 14.25 -3.14 6.37
CA PHE A 109 15.19 -3.68 5.40
C PHE A 109 15.28 -2.78 4.16
N LEU A 110 14.13 -2.43 3.57
CA LEU A 110 14.08 -1.55 2.40
C LEU A 110 14.71 -0.18 2.69
N PHE A 111 14.44 0.39 3.87
CA PHE A 111 15.05 1.65 4.27
C PHE A 111 16.58 1.56 4.37
N ILE A 112 17.11 0.53 5.04
CA ILE A 112 18.56 0.33 5.16
C ILE A 112 19.19 0.12 3.76
N THR A 113 18.53 -0.65 2.89
CA THR A 113 19.03 -0.85 1.51
C THR A 113 18.94 0.39 0.63
N ALA A 114 17.96 1.27 0.88
CA ALA A 114 17.78 2.52 0.14
C ALA A 114 18.71 3.64 0.67
N LEU A 115 19.21 3.53 1.90
CA LEU A 115 20.06 4.51 2.57
C LEU A 115 21.26 4.96 1.72
N PRO A 116 22.07 4.05 1.11
CA PRO A 116 23.22 4.47 0.29
C PRO A 116 22.77 5.29 -0.93
N PHE A 117 21.64 4.93 -1.55
CA PHE A 117 21.11 5.65 -2.71
C PHE A 117 20.63 7.05 -2.34
N TYR A 118 20.04 7.22 -1.16
CA TYR A 118 19.67 8.54 -0.65
C TYR A 118 20.90 9.42 -0.34
N LEU A 119 21.98 8.83 0.19
CA LEU A 119 23.21 9.56 0.53
C LEU A 119 24.05 9.91 -0.70
N LEU A 120 24.04 9.07 -1.74
CA LEU A 120 24.79 9.27 -2.98
C LEU A 120 24.03 10.08 -4.03
N SER A 121 22.79 10.46 -3.74
CA SER A 121 21.94 11.21 -4.64
C SER A 121 22.49 12.62 -4.89
N SER A 122 22.89 12.91 -6.12
CA SER A 122 23.43 14.21 -6.53
C SER A 122 22.38 15.22 -7.02
N THR A 123 21.15 14.78 -7.31
CA THR A 123 20.07 15.65 -7.82
C THR A 123 18.74 15.35 -7.16
N GLN A 124 17.92 16.38 -6.95
CA GLN A 124 16.58 16.24 -6.36
C GLN A 124 15.69 15.28 -7.16
N SER A 125 15.76 15.30 -8.49
CA SER A 125 14.99 14.39 -9.35
C SER A 125 15.39 12.92 -9.15
N PHE A 126 16.67 12.64 -8.94
CA PHE A 126 17.14 11.29 -8.63
C PHE A 126 16.70 10.86 -7.22
N THR A 127 16.77 11.75 -6.22
CA THR A 127 16.26 11.48 -4.86
C THR A 127 14.77 11.10 -4.89
N LEU A 128 13.95 11.89 -5.58
CA LEU A 128 12.51 11.65 -5.68
C LEU A 128 12.17 10.34 -6.38
N THR A 129 12.99 9.94 -7.35
CA THR A 129 12.87 8.63 -8.01
C THR A 129 13.12 7.48 -7.03
N ILE A 130 14.20 7.56 -6.24
CA ILE A 130 14.51 6.56 -5.20
C ILE A 130 13.39 6.50 -4.16
N ILE A 131 12.86 7.65 -3.75
CA ILE A 131 11.72 7.75 -2.84
C ILE A 131 10.50 7.03 -3.41
N GLY A 132 10.15 7.29 -4.66
CA GLY A 132 9.03 6.65 -5.35
C GLY A 132 9.19 5.12 -5.38
N ILE A 133 10.38 4.64 -5.77
CA ILE A 133 10.70 3.21 -5.80
C ILE A 133 10.58 2.58 -4.40
N HIS A 134 11.11 3.24 -3.36
CA HIS A 134 11.01 2.74 -1.99
C HIS A 134 9.55 2.63 -1.55
N LEU A 135 8.78 3.72 -1.61
CA LEU A 135 7.37 3.71 -1.21
C LEU A 135 6.59 2.60 -1.92
N PHE A 136 6.88 2.42 -3.20
CA PHE A 136 6.25 1.43 -4.05
C PHE A 136 6.62 -0.03 -3.68
N LEU A 137 7.91 -0.33 -3.54
CA LEU A 137 8.39 -1.66 -3.13
C LEU A 137 7.91 -2.01 -1.73
N SER A 138 7.87 -1.02 -0.84
CA SER A 138 7.45 -1.23 0.55
C SER A 138 5.96 -1.52 0.67
N ALA A 139 5.12 -0.78 -0.04
CA ALA A 139 3.69 -1.05 -0.10
C ALA A 139 3.40 -2.43 -0.73
N SER A 140 4.06 -2.73 -1.85
CA SER A 140 3.88 -4.00 -2.56
C SER A 140 4.32 -5.21 -1.72
N GLY A 141 5.50 -5.16 -1.11
CA GLY A 141 5.98 -6.27 -0.29
C GLY A 141 5.16 -6.44 0.99
N SER A 142 4.68 -5.35 1.59
CA SER A 142 3.78 -5.41 2.75
C SER A 142 2.45 -6.08 2.40
N ALA A 143 1.87 -5.74 1.24
CA ALA A 143 0.66 -6.40 0.72
C ALA A 143 0.93 -7.89 0.40
N LEU A 144 2.07 -8.20 -0.22
CA LEU A 144 2.46 -9.56 -0.54
C LEU A 144 2.58 -10.45 0.70
N PHE A 145 3.18 -9.94 1.79
CA PHE A 145 3.23 -10.67 3.05
C PHE A 145 1.83 -10.91 3.62
N ALA A 146 0.92 -9.93 3.55
CA ALA A 146 -0.46 -10.13 3.98
C ALA A 146 -1.15 -11.27 3.21
N GLU A 147 -0.93 -11.34 1.90
CA GLU A 147 -1.50 -12.39 1.06
C GLU A 147 -0.87 -13.77 1.25
N ILE A 148 0.46 -13.84 1.41
CA ILE A 148 1.16 -15.11 1.69
C ILE A 148 0.70 -15.69 3.03
N PHE A 149 0.58 -14.85 4.07
CA PHE A 149 0.12 -15.26 5.39
C PHE A 149 -1.41 -15.41 5.49
N ALA A 150 -2.19 -15.05 4.46
CA ALA A 150 -3.62 -15.38 4.38
C ALA A 150 -3.87 -16.88 4.11
N GLY A 151 -2.83 -17.62 3.74
CA GLY A 151 -2.87 -19.06 3.50
C GLY A 151 -2.74 -19.45 2.03
N VAL A 152 -2.41 -20.72 1.78
CA VAL A 152 -2.04 -21.26 0.45
C VAL A 152 -3.10 -20.98 -0.62
N LYS A 153 -4.39 -21.01 -0.24
CA LYS A 153 -5.52 -20.76 -1.13
C LYS A 153 -5.51 -19.35 -1.74
N TYR A 154 -5.02 -18.37 -0.98
CA TYR A 154 -5.02 -16.95 -1.38
C TYR A 154 -3.63 -16.50 -1.88
N ALA A 155 -2.56 -17.21 -1.51
CA ALA A 155 -1.20 -16.85 -1.86
C ALA A 155 -0.98 -16.71 -3.38
N VAL A 156 -1.44 -17.66 -4.20
CA VAL A 156 -1.25 -17.60 -5.67
C VAL A 156 -1.98 -16.41 -6.28
N SER A 157 -3.27 -16.23 -5.95
CA SER A 157 -4.04 -15.08 -6.42
C SER A 157 -3.49 -13.75 -5.90
N GLY A 158 -2.99 -13.73 -4.68
CA GLY A 158 -2.40 -12.56 -4.06
C GLY A 158 -1.09 -12.14 -4.71
N VAL A 159 -0.20 -13.08 -5.03
CA VAL A 159 1.04 -12.81 -5.79
C VAL A 159 0.68 -12.21 -7.16
N ILE A 160 -0.23 -12.84 -7.90
CA ILE A 160 -0.69 -12.35 -9.21
C ILE A 160 -1.32 -10.96 -9.07
N GLY A 161 -2.17 -10.78 -8.06
CA GLY A 161 -2.82 -9.51 -7.73
C GLY A 161 -1.85 -8.38 -7.49
N VAL A 162 -0.89 -8.59 -6.58
CA VAL A 162 0.17 -7.62 -6.27
C VAL A 162 0.99 -7.30 -7.51
N SER A 163 1.39 -8.30 -8.31
CA SER A 163 2.14 -8.06 -9.55
C SER A 163 1.35 -7.24 -10.58
N ILE A 164 0.05 -7.48 -10.74
CA ILE A 164 -0.79 -6.68 -11.64
C ILE A 164 -0.96 -5.25 -11.10
N SER A 165 -1.17 -5.10 -9.78
CA SER A 165 -1.22 -3.79 -9.13
C SER A 165 0.06 -3.00 -9.39
N GLN A 166 1.21 -3.67 -9.35
CA GLN A 166 2.49 -3.05 -9.60
C GLN A 166 2.58 -2.48 -11.01
N ILE A 167 2.22 -3.27 -12.03
CA ILE A 167 2.22 -2.83 -13.42
C ILE A 167 1.30 -1.62 -13.58
N LEU A 168 0.07 -1.67 -13.03
CA LEU A 168 -0.88 -0.57 -13.12
C LEU A 168 -0.38 0.71 -12.44
N LEU A 169 0.20 0.60 -11.26
CA LEU A 169 0.75 1.74 -10.53
C LEU A 169 1.95 2.36 -11.25
N ILE A 170 2.81 1.55 -11.88
CA ILE A 170 3.92 2.05 -12.72
C ILE A 170 3.35 2.80 -13.93
N LEU A 171 2.34 2.25 -14.60
CA LEU A 171 1.69 2.91 -15.74
C LEU A 171 1.02 4.24 -15.33
N ILE A 172 0.39 4.29 -14.16
CA ILE A 172 -0.20 5.52 -13.60
C ILE A 172 0.91 6.53 -13.29
N TYR A 173 2.01 6.08 -12.66
CA TYR A 173 3.15 6.94 -12.34
C TYR A 173 3.80 7.54 -13.59
N ILE A 174 3.94 6.75 -14.67
CA ILE A 174 4.44 7.23 -15.97
C ILE A 174 3.42 8.16 -16.63
N GLY A 175 2.14 7.79 -16.64
CA GLY A 175 1.07 8.51 -17.33
C GLY A 175 0.73 9.87 -16.73
N ILE A 176 0.95 10.06 -15.43
CA ILE A 176 0.80 11.37 -14.76
C ILE A 176 1.97 12.31 -15.12
N GLY A 177 3.03 11.79 -15.76
CA GLY A 177 4.30 12.48 -15.92
C GLY A 177 4.97 12.56 -14.55
N ALA A 178 5.95 11.67 -14.31
CA ALA A 178 6.63 11.50 -13.03
C ALA A 178 6.63 12.80 -12.21
N PRO A 179 5.95 12.84 -11.03
CA PRO A 179 5.58 14.08 -10.37
C PRO A 179 6.76 15.03 -10.33
N SER A 180 6.60 16.11 -11.08
CA SER A 180 7.59 17.15 -11.33
C SER A 180 8.18 17.65 -10.02
N SER A 181 9.44 17.28 -9.74
CA SER A 181 10.36 17.86 -8.73
C SER A 181 9.81 18.18 -7.32
N ASN A 182 8.60 17.75 -6.96
CA ASN A 182 7.91 18.23 -5.76
C ASN A 182 7.62 17.06 -4.80
N THR A 183 8.37 17.04 -3.70
CA THR A 183 8.21 16.11 -2.58
C THR A 183 6.77 16.05 -2.08
N MET A 184 6.07 17.19 -2.02
CA MET A 184 4.70 17.25 -1.51
C MET A 184 3.72 16.46 -2.38
N VAL A 185 3.89 16.50 -3.70
CA VAL A 185 3.06 15.72 -4.63
C VAL A 185 3.30 14.22 -4.43
N THR A 186 4.56 13.82 -4.21
CA THR A 186 4.91 12.41 -3.95
C THR A 186 4.28 11.92 -2.65
N VAL A 187 4.32 12.71 -1.57
CA VAL A 187 3.69 12.36 -0.29
C VAL A 187 2.17 12.22 -0.45
N LEU A 188 1.52 13.16 -1.13
CA LEU A 188 0.07 13.14 -1.38
C LEU A 188 -0.38 12.00 -2.31
N PHE A 189 0.53 11.39 -3.07
CA PHE A 189 0.22 10.25 -3.93
C PHE A 189 0.15 8.92 -3.14
N THR A 190 0.73 8.85 -1.95
CA THR A 190 0.81 7.62 -1.13
C THR A 190 -0.53 6.94 -0.84
N PRO A 191 -1.62 7.66 -0.51
CA PRO A 191 -2.93 7.04 -0.31
C PRO A 191 -3.47 6.31 -1.56
N PHE A 192 -3.13 6.79 -2.76
CA PHE A 192 -3.59 6.17 -4.01
C PHE A 192 -2.95 4.81 -4.24
N ILE A 193 -1.69 4.63 -3.85
CA ILE A 193 -1.00 3.33 -3.87
C ILE A 193 -1.81 2.30 -3.06
N TRP A 194 -2.20 2.70 -1.84
CA TRP A 194 -2.96 1.86 -0.91
C TRP A 194 -4.44 1.70 -1.26
N MET A 195 -4.99 2.55 -2.13
CA MET A 195 -6.32 2.37 -2.70
C MET A 195 -6.32 1.36 -3.86
N ILE A 196 -5.34 1.43 -4.75
CA ILE A 196 -5.29 0.62 -5.99
C ILE A 196 -4.92 -0.84 -5.69
N LEU A 197 -3.96 -1.07 -4.80
CA LEU A 197 -3.52 -2.41 -4.39
C LEU A 197 -4.67 -3.36 -4.02
N PRO A 198 -5.49 -3.07 -2.98
CA PRO A 198 -6.55 -3.98 -2.55
C PRO A 198 -7.64 -4.16 -3.61
N MET A 199 -7.91 -3.14 -4.44
CA MET A 199 -8.91 -3.25 -5.50
C MET A 199 -8.51 -4.31 -6.52
N VAL A 200 -7.26 -4.27 -6.97
CA VAL A 200 -6.71 -5.20 -7.96
C VAL A 200 -6.52 -6.60 -7.37
N ILE A 201 -6.02 -6.70 -6.14
CA ILE A 201 -5.88 -7.99 -5.43
C ILE A 201 -7.26 -8.65 -5.28
N PHE A 202 -8.28 -7.91 -4.81
CA PHE A 202 -9.62 -8.47 -4.68
C PHE A 202 -10.19 -8.91 -6.04
N GLY A 203 -10.00 -8.11 -7.10
CA GLY A 203 -10.44 -8.44 -8.46
C GLY A 203 -9.80 -9.73 -8.98
N THR A 204 -8.49 -9.88 -8.81
CA THR A 204 -7.72 -11.05 -9.26
C THR A 204 -8.10 -12.31 -8.49
N GLU A 205 -8.33 -12.24 -7.18
CA GLU A 205 -8.88 -13.36 -6.41
C GLU A 205 -10.22 -13.86 -6.96
N ARG A 206 -11.13 -12.94 -7.32
CA ARG A 206 -12.44 -13.32 -7.85
C ARG A 206 -12.30 -14.05 -9.18
N ILE A 207 -11.46 -13.55 -10.07
CA ILE A 207 -11.19 -14.18 -11.36
C ILE A 207 -10.58 -15.57 -11.14
N TYR A 208 -9.57 -15.67 -10.27
CA TYR A 208 -8.89 -16.93 -9.96
C TYR A 208 -9.86 -18.00 -9.43
N PHE A 209 -10.68 -17.67 -8.44
CA PHE A 209 -11.65 -18.63 -7.90
C PHE A 209 -12.79 -18.96 -8.88
N ALA A 210 -13.20 -18.01 -9.74
CA ALA A 210 -14.19 -18.27 -10.78
C ALA A 210 -13.69 -19.26 -11.84
N ILE A 211 -12.40 -19.18 -12.18
CA ILE A 211 -11.76 -20.12 -13.13
C ILE A 211 -11.61 -21.50 -12.47
N ASN A 212 -10.98 -21.58 -11.30
CA ASN A 212 -10.72 -22.87 -10.65
C ASN A 212 -11.99 -23.63 -10.25
N SER A 213 -13.08 -22.93 -9.88
CA SER A 213 -14.37 -23.57 -9.58
C SER A 213 -15.09 -24.15 -10.80
N LYS A 214 -14.66 -23.82 -12.03
CA LYS A 214 -15.17 -24.42 -13.27
C LYS A 214 -14.33 -25.61 -13.73
N ILE A 215 -13.03 -25.62 -13.42
CA ILE A 215 -12.08 -26.64 -13.87
C ILE A 215 -12.11 -27.89 -12.98
N PHE A 216 -12.25 -27.71 -11.66
CA PHE A 216 -12.21 -28.82 -10.69
C PHE A 216 -13.61 -29.27 -10.24
N LYS A 217 -14.57 -29.33 -11.17
CA LYS A 217 -15.90 -29.91 -10.95
C LYS A 217 -15.99 -31.34 -11.44
#